data_AF-A0A4S8FD98-F1
#
_entry.id   AF-A0A4S8FD98-F1
#
_cell.length_a   1.000
_cell.length_b   1.000
_cell.length_c   1.000
_cell.angle_alpha   90.00
_cell.angle_beta   90.00
_cell.angle_gamma   90.00
#
_symmetry.space_group_name_H-M   'P 1'
#
loop_
_entity.id
_entity.type
_entity.pdbx_description
1 polymer ?
#
loop_
_entity_poly.entity_id
_entity_poly.type
_entity_poly.pdbx_seq_one_letter_code
_entity_poly.pdbx_strand_id
1 'polypeptide(L)'
;MKQVEVKILQQSYLLACKEGQETRLSDAVRLVDDAMTRIHDAGKVRARERIAVLAALNLAYELGDLRQAHEQLQSQLPAVPDEPTASHAQDTDMQEQLAAQTVALQTLVAKLSDALQEHTGQEQDTDDFFTDAVMQDAVSVNDAPPDQAQAAPQVQQPGFF
;
A
#
# COMPACT_ATOMS: atom_id res chain seq x y z
N MET A 1 15.56 22.98 -10.35
CA MET A 1 15.12 23.33 -8.99
C MET A 1 13.64 23.68 -9.05
N LYS A 2 12.75 22.80 -8.59
CA LYS A 2 11.31 23.09 -8.57
C LYS A 2 10.97 23.76 -7.24
N GLN A 3 10.21 24.85 -7.29
CA GLN A 3 9.65 25.48 -6.11
C GLN A 3 8.20 25.04 -5.99
N VAL A 4 7.77 24.74 -4.76
CA VAL A 4 6.40 24.34 -4.44
C VAL A 4 5.83 25.39 -3.50
N GLU A 5 4.70 25.97 -3.88
CA GLU A 5 3.92 26.82 -2.99
C GLU A 5 3.09 25.91 -2.06
N VAL A 6 3.23 26.13 -0.76
CA VAL A 6 2.49 25.40 0.27
C VAL A 6 1.85 26.38 1.23
N LYS A 7 0.81 25.94 1.94
CA LYS A 7 0.09 26.76 2.90
C LYS A 7 0.15 26.12 4.28
N ILE A 8 0.59 26.90 5.27
CA ILE A 8 0.67 26.49 6.68
C ILE A 8 -0.01 27.57 7.53
N LEU A 9 -1.00 27.20 8.34
CA LEU A 9 -1.74 28.08 9.24
C LEU A 9 -2.22 29.37 8.55
N GLN A 10 -2.82 29.21 7.37
CA GLN A 10 -3.33 30.29 6.51
C GLN A 10 -2.26 31.17 5.80
N GLN A 11 -0.98 30.82 5.88
CA GLN A 11 0.10 31.57 5.23
C GLN A 11 0.77 30.75 4.12
N SER A 12 0.94 31.36 2.95
CA SER A 12 1.65 30.76 1.82
C SER A 12 3.17 30.87 2.00
N TYR A 13 3.88 29.77 1.75
CA TYR A 13 5.33 29.66 1.76
C TYR A 13 5.80 29.02 0.47
N LEU A 14 6.91 29.53 -0.08
CA LEU A 14 7.59 28.93 -1.22
C LEU A 14 8.77 28.10 -0.72
N LEU A 15 8.72 26.79 -0.94
CA LEU A 15 9.80 25.87 -0.57
C LEU A 15 10.48 25.32 -1.82
N ALA A 16 11.80 25.20 -1.76
CA ALA A 16 12.56 24.51 -2.79
C ALA A 16 12.48 22.99 -2.56
N CYS A 17 11.97 22.26 -3.55
CA CYS A 17 11.96 20.79 -3.56
C CYS A 17 13.07 20.25 -4.46
N LYS A 18 13.73 19.19 -3.99
CA LYS A 18 14.52 18.30 -4.85
C LYS A 18 13.57 17.41 -5.65
N GLU A 19 13.92 17.13 -6.89
CA GLU A 19 13.11 16.32 -7.81
C GLU A 19 12.79 14.95 -7.20
N GLY A 20 11.52 14.54 -7.25
CA GLY A 20 11.02 13.28 -6.69
C GLY A 20 10.59 13.31 -5.22
N GLN A 21 10.76 14.43 -4.49
CA GLN A 21 10.37 14.54 -3.07
C GLN A 21 9.15 15.44 -2.82
N GLU A 22 8.45 15.88 -3.87
CA GLU A 22 7.30 16.76 -3.76
C GLU A 22 6.18 16.16 -2.90
N THR A 23 5.85 14.88 -3.12
CA THR A 23 4.85 14.16 -2.30
C THR A 23 5.27 14.11 -0.83
N ARG A 24 6.52 13.74 -0.55
CA ARG A 24 7.05 13.68 0.82
C ARG A 24 7.05 15.06 1.50
N LEU A 25 7.33 16.13 0.75
CA LEU A 25 7.24 17.49 1.30
C LEU A 25 5.79 17.84 1.60
N SER A 26 4.85 17.57 0.68
CA SER A 26 3.43 17.88 0.90
C SER A 26 2.85 17.13 2.12
N ASP A 27 3.23 15.87 2.33
CA ASP A 27 2.90 15.11 3.54
C ASP A 27 3.47 15.76 4.81
N ALA A 28 4.76 16.13 4.79
CA ALA A 28 5.39 16.79 5.92
C ALA A 28 4.74 18.13 6.25
N VAL A 29 4.36 18.91 5.24
CA VAL A 29 3.64 20.18 5.40
C VAL A 29 2.28 19.94 6.05
N ARG A 30 1.54 18.93 5.60
CA ARG A 30 0.22 18.59 6.15
C ARG A 30 0.32 18.21 7.64
N LEU A 31 1.33 17.42 8.01
CA LEU A 31 1.59 17.07 9.42
C LEU A 31 1.87 18.30 10.29
N VAL A 32 2.68 19.23 9.79
CA VAL A 32 2.97 20.49 10.48
C VAL A 32 1.71 21.36 10.61
N ASP A 33 0.92 21.49 9.54
CA ASP A 33 -0.32 22.27 9.54
C ASP A 33 -1.34 21.71 10.53
N ASP A 34 -1.53 20.39 10.57
CA ASP A 34 -2.41 19.71 11.51
C ASP A 34 -1.93 19.88 12.96
N ALA A 35 -0.64 19.80 13.23
CA ALA A 35 -0.07 20.02 14.55
C ALA A 35 -0.25 21.47 15.00
N MET A 36 0.00 22.43 14.12
CA MET A 36 -0.17 23.86 14.41
C MET A 36 -1.65 24.23 14.61
N THR A 37 -2.56 23.67 13.82
CA THR A 37 -4.01 23.88 13.93
C THR A 37 -4.55 23.32 15.24
N ARG A 38 -4.16 22.10 15.63
CA ARG A 38 -4.52 21.51 16.95
C ARG A 38 -4.13 22.42 18.12
N ILE A 39 -2.94 23.01 18.08
CA ILE A 39 -2.45 23.90 19.15
C ILE A 39 -3.16 25.25 19.10
N HIS A 40 -3.45 25.79 17.91
CA HIS A 40 -4.21 27.00 17.72
C HIS A 40 -5.64 26.87 18.28
N ASP A 41 -6.32 25.78 17.97
CA ASP A 41 -7.72 25.54 18.34
C ASP A 41 -7.89 25.27 19.84
N ALA A 42 -6.85 24.77 20.51
CA ALA A 42 -6.82 24.68 21.97
C ALA A 42 -6.88 26.06 22.66
N GLY A 43 -6.63 27.15 21.94
CA GLY A 43 -6.84 28.54 22.38
C GLY A 43 -5.89 29.04 23.49
N LYS A 44 -5.04 28.17 24.05
CA LYS A 44 -4.08 28.46 25.13
C LYS A 44 -2.93 29.37 24.70
N VAL A 45 -2.58 29.37 23.42
CA VAL A 45 -1.47 30.16 22.86
C VAL A 45 -1.98 30.86 21.60
N ARG A 46 -1.81 32.19 21.52
CA ARG A 46 -2.30 33.00 20.39
C ARG A 46 -1.18 33.47 19.45
N ALA A 47 0.06 33.50 19.92
CA ALA A 47 1.21 33.92 19.11
C ALA A 47 1.62 32.80 18.14
N ARG A 48 1.64 33.10 16.84
CA ARG A 48 1.94 32.13 15.78
C ARG A 48 3.34 31.53 15.92
N GLU A 49 4.33 32.34 16.25
CA GLU A 49 5.71 31.90 16.44
C GLU A 49 5.79 30.85 17.57
N ARG A 50 5.05 31.06 18.66
CA ARG A 50 4.99 30.08 19.76
C ARG A 50 4.26 28.81 19.36
N ILE A 51 3.18 28.91 18.58
CA ILE A 51 2.48 27.74 18.03
C ILE A 51 3.44 26.92 17.16
N ALA A 52 4.23 27.56 16.30
CA ALA A 52 5.21 26.88 15.44
C ALA A 52 6.27 26.14 16.26
N VAL A 53 6.80 26.77 17.31
CA VAL A 53 7.79 26.14 18.20
C VAL A 53 7.19 24.94 18.94
N LEU A 54 5.97 25.07 19.48
CA LEU A 54 5.30 23.97 20.17
C LEU A 54 4.95 22.82 19.21
N ALA A 55 4.51 23.12 17.99
CA ALA A 55 4.25 22.11 16.97
C ALA A 55 5.53 21.35 16.60
N ALA A 56 6.64 22.07 16.39
CA ALA A 56 7.94 21.46 16.10
C ALA A 56 8.42 20.56 17.25
N LEU A 57 8.25 21.00 18.50
CA LEU A 57 8.60 20.20 19.68
C LEU A 57 7.73 18.94 19.80
N ASN A 58 6.43 19.05 19.57
CA ASN A 58 5.52 17.91 19.60
C ASN A 58 5.88 16.87 18.52
N LEU A 59 6.13 17.32 17.28
CA LEU A 59 6.52 16.42 16.19
C LEU A 59 7.89 15.77 16.44
N ALA A 60 8.83 16.49 17.05
CA ALA A 60 10.13 15.93 17.44
C ALA A 60 9.97 14.84 18.53
N TYR A 61 9.03 15.02 19.46
CA TYR A 61 8.71 14.03 20.48
C TYR A 61 8.07 12.77 19.86
N GLU A 62 7.07 12.94 18.99
CA GLU A 62 6.43 11.84 18.25
C GLU A 62 7.45 11.04 17.42
N LEU A 63 8.41 11.70 16.77
CA LEU A 63 9.49 11.04 16.05
C LEU A 63 10.42 10.25 16.97
N GLY A 64 10.69 10.76 18.17
CA GLY A 64 11.47 10.06 19.19
C GLY A 64 10.79 8.78 19.67
N ASP A 65 9.50 8.87 19.99
CA ASP A 65 8.68 7.73 20.40
C ASP A 65 8.61 6.66 19.30
N LEU A 66 8.42 7.06 18.04
CA LEU A 66 8.44 6.13 16.90
C LEU A 66 9.78 5.42 16.73
N ARG A 67 10.91 6.12 16.93
CA ARG A 67 12.25 5.50 16.90
C ARG A 67 12.42 4.50 18.03
N GLN A 68 12.04 4.87 19.25
CA GLN A 68 12.12 3.96 20.40
C GLN A 68 11.23 2.74 20.22
N ALA A 69 10.00 2.91 19.73
CA ALA A 69 9.10 1.80 19.43
C ALA A 69 9.69 0.88 18.35
N HIS A 70 10.32 1.44 17.31
CA HIS A 70 11.03 0.67 16.28
C HIS A 70 12.22 -0.11 16.87
N GLU A 71 13.06 0.51 17.71
CA GLU A 71 14.16 -0.17 18.40
C GLU A 71 13.65 -1.30 19.31
N GLN A 72 12.55 -1.09 20.01
CA GLN A 72 11.92 -2.12 20.84
C GLN A 72 11.37 -3.27 20.01
N LEU A 73 10.72 -3.00 18.86
CA LEU A 73 10.25 -4.04 17.95
C LEU A 73 11.43 -4.81 17.33
N GLN A 74 12.48 -4.10 16.94
CA GLN A 74 13.70 -4.68 16.37
C GLN A 74 14.43 -5.56 17.39
N SER A 75 14.38 -5.22 18.68
CA SER A 75 14.93 -6.03 19.76
C SER A 75 14.07 -7.26 20.10
N GLN A 76 12.79 -7.26 19.71
CA GLN A 76 11.84 -8.35 19.94
C GLN A 76 11.75 -9.32 18.76
N LEU A 77 12.17 -8.92 17.56
CA LEU A 77 12.46 -9.88 16.49
C LEU A 77 13.73 -10.67 16.87
N PRO A 78 13.73 -12.00 16.76
CA PRO A 78 14.96 -12.77 16.94
C PRO A 78 15.98 -12.24 15.94
N ALA A 79 17.12 -11.80 16.46
CA ALA A 79 18.22 -11.29 15.67
C ALA A 79 18.55 -12.29 14.54
N VAL A 80 18.23 -11.94 13.31
CA VAL A 80 18.98 -12.46 12.17
C VAL A 80 20.41 -11.96 12.39
N PRO A 81 21.40 -12.85 12.56
CA PRO A 81 22.78 -12.42 12.76
C PRO A 81 23.24 -11.72 11.48
N ASP A 82 23.41 -10.41 11.52
CA ASP A 82 24.27 -9.71 10.56
C ASP A 82 25.71 -10.00 10.96
N GLU A 83 26.34 -10.94 10.25
CA GLU A 83 27.78 -11.14 10.31
C GLU A 83 28.49 -9.90 9.73
N PRO A 84 29.52 -9.36 10.42
CA PRO A 84 30.38 -8.35 9.82
C PRO A 84 31.20 -9.00 8.72
N THR A 85 31.11 -8.45 7.50
CA THR A 85 32.03 -8.75 6.40
C THR A 85 33.47 -8.50 6.84
N ALA A 86 34.17 -9.56 7.22
CA ALA A 86 35.61 -9.66 7.16
C ALA A 86 36.04 -11.15 7.16
N SER A 87 36.22 -11.66 5.94
CA SER A 87 37.14 -12.76 5.59
C SER A 87 36.68 -14.21 5.84
N HIS A 88 36.31 -14.86 4.72
CA HIS A 88 36.64 -16.25 4.35
C HIS A 88 36.47 -17.34 5.44
N ALA A 89 35.23 -17.74 5.75
CA ALA A 89 34.89 -19.09 6.28
C ALA A 89 33.38 -19.45 6.29
N GLN A 90 32.45 -18.58 5.86
CA GLN A 90 31.02 -18.64 6.25
C GLN A 90 30.02 -19.16 5.20
N ASP A 91 30.47 -19.65 4.03
CA ASP A 91 29.57 -20.07 2.94
C ASP A 91 28.65 -21.26 3.29
N THR A 92 29.01 -22.11 4.25
CA THR A 92 28.18 -23.28 4.61
C THR A 92 27.07 -22.93 5.61
N ASP A 93 27.37 -22.11 6.62
CA ASP A 93 26.39 -21.69 7.64
C ASP A 93 25.33 -20.74 7.05
N MET A 94 25.73 -19.86 6.11
CA MET A 94 24.78 -18.99 5.39
C MET A 94 23.83 -19.80 4.51
N GLN A 95 24.31 -20.86 3.84
CA GLN A 95 23.51 -21.70 2.96
C GLN A 95 22.52 -22.59 3.75
N GLU A 96 22.94 -23.12 4.89
CA GLU A 96 22.06 -23.85 5.83
C GLU A 96 21.01 -22.93 6.46
N GLN A 97 21.38 -21.70 6.84
CA GLN A 97 20.43 -20.70 7.35
C GLN A 97 19.42 -20.25 6.29
N LEU A 98 19.84 -20.08 5.04
CA LEU A 98 18.93 -19.71 3.94
C LEU A 98 17.96 -20.87 3.61
N ALA A 99 18.44 -22.12 3.65
CA ALA A 99 17.61 -23.30 3.47
C ALA A 99 16.60 -23.47 4.60
N ALA A 100 17.03 -23.29 5.86
CA ALA A 100 16.15 -23.34 7.03
C ALA A 100 15.09 -22.23 7.00
N GLN A 101 15.45 -21.00 6.61
CA GLN A 101 14.48 -19.91 6.43
C GLN A 101 13.48 -20.22 5.31
N THR A 102 13.94 -20.81 4.20
CA THR A 102 13.06 -21.18 3.08
C THR A 102 12.05 -22.24 3.51
N VAL A 103 12.48 -23.26 4.27
CA VAL A 103 11.59 -24.30 4.81
C VAL A 103 10.60 -23.72 5.83
N ALA A 104 11.05 -22.81 6.69
CA ALA A 104 10.17 -22.12 7.64
C ALA A 104 9.08 -21.30 6.92
N LEU A 105 9.47 -20.54 5.88
CA LEU A 105 8.53 -19.79 5.04
C LEU A 105 7.55 -20.71 4.32
N GLN A 106 8.02 -21.82 3.73
CA GLN A 106 7.15 -22.80 3.07
C GLN A 106 6.15 -23.44 4.05
N THR A 107 6.57 -23.74 5.28
CA THR A 107 5.68 -24.28 6.32
C THR A 107 4.61 -23.27 6.71
N LEU A 108 4.98 -21.99 6.81
CA LEU A 108 4.03 -20.93 7.16
C LEU A 108 3.00 -20.72 6.04
N VAL A 109 3.44 -20.74 4.78
CA VAL A 109 2.58 -20.69 3.60
C VAL A 109 1.63 -21.89 3.56
N ALA A 110 2.13 -23.11 3.85
CA ALA A 110 1.30 -24.31 3.89
C ALA A 110 0.21 -24.25 4.98
N LYS A 111 0.57 -23.74 6.18
CA LYS A 111 -0.40 -23.52 7.27
C LYS A 111 -1.45 -22.46 6.93
N LEU A 112 -1.04 -21.40 6.21
CA LEU A 112 -1.96 -20.38 5.73
C LEU A 112 -2.91 -20.94 4.67
N SER A 113 -2.42 -21.75 3.72
CA SER A 113 -3.30 -22.42 2.74
C SER A 113 -4.30 -23.36 3.41
N ASP A 114 -3.86 -24.14 4.39
CA ASP A 114 -4.72 -25.08 5.15
C ASP A 114 -5.82 -24.34 5.93
N ALA A 115 -5.44 -23.31 6.69
CA ALA A 115 -6.39 -22.48 7.46
C ALA A 115 -7.38 -21.72 6.56
N LEU A 116 -6.96 -21.31 5.36
CA LEU A 116 -7.86 -20.70 4.38
C LEU A 116 -8.80 -21.74 3.75
N GLN A 117 -8.36 -22.99 3.57
CA GLN A 117 -9.20 -24.08 3.06
C GLN A 117 -10.29 -24.49 4.06
N GLU A 118 -9.95 -24.54 5.35
CA GLU A 118 -10.92 -24.82 6.43
C GLU A 118 -12.04 -23.76 6.47
N HIS A 119 -11.71 -22.50 6.23
CA HIS A 119 -12.70 -21.41 6.22
C HIS A 119 -13.51 -21.33 4.91
N THR A 120 -13.02 -21.91 3.81
CA THR A 120 -13.72 -21.93 2.51
C THR A 120 -14.67 -23.14 2.38
N GLY A 121 -14.58 -24.13 3.29
CA GLY A 121 -15.38 -25.36 3.26
C GLY A 121 -16.73 -25.32 3.98
N GLN A 122 -17.12 -24.20 4.60
CA GLN A 122 -18.37 -24.10 5.38
C GLN A 122 -19.55 -23.41 4.67
N GLU A 123 -19.42 -23.06 3.38
CA GLU A 123 -20.48 -22.36 2.63
C GLU A 123 -21.05 -23.14 1.43
N GLN A 124 -20.86 -24.46 1.33
CA GLN A 124 -21.35 -25.26 0.18
C GLN A 124 -22.33 -26.41 0.50
N ASP A 125 -23.07 -26.35 1.61
CA ASP A 125 -24.04 -27.41 1.99
C ASP A 125 -25.53 -26.99 1.89
N THR A 126 -25.88 -26.01 1.04
CA THR A 126 -27.31 -25.64 0.82
C THR A 126 -27.80 -25.58 -0.62
N ASP A 127 -27.04 -26.06 -1.62
CA ASP A 127 -27.47 -26.01 -3.04
C ASP A 127 -27.56 -27.39 -3.74
N ASP A 128 -27.85 -28.46 -3.00
CA ASP A 128 -28.14 -29.81 -3.56
C ASP A 128 -29.62 -30.22 -3.43
N PHE A 129 -30.56 -29.26 -3.31
CA PHE A 129 -32.00 -29.54 -3.24
C PHE A 129 -32.85 -28.88 -4.34
N PHE A 130 -32.25 -28.16 -5.31
CA PHE A 130 -33.04 -27.38 -6.29
C PHE A 130 -32.95 -27.86 -7.76
N THR A 131 -32.28 -28.99 -8.04
CA THR A 131 -32.05 -29.50 -9.40
C THR A 131 -33.04 -30.58 -9.88
N ASP A 132 -34.30 -30.57 -9.41
CA ASP A 132 -35.32 -31.58 -9.83
C ASP A 132 -36.59 -31.02 -10.52
N ALA A 133 -36.67 -29.73 -10.87
CA ALA A 133 -37.97 -29.15 -11.28
C ALA A 133 -38.05 -28.33 -12.59
N VAL A 134 -37.00 -28.20 -13.41
CA VAL A 134 -37.15 -27.49 -14.71
C VAL A 134 -36.41 -28.21 -15.84
N MET A 135 -36.91 -29.40 -16.19
CA MET A 135 -36.56 -30.10 -17.42
C MET A 135 -37.85 -30.48 -18.16
N GLN A 136 -38.45 -29.52 -18.86
CA GLN A 136 -39.39 -29.77 -19.96
C GLN A 136 -39.39 -28.56 -20.91
N ASP A 137 -39.24 -28.86 -22.19
CA ASP A 137 -39.18 -27.99 -23.38
C ASP A 137 -37.88 -27.14 -23.54
N ALA A 138 -37.05 -27.27 -24.58
CA ALA A 138 -37.16 -27.95 -25.86
C ALA A 138 -35.76 -28.15 -26.48
N VAL A 139 -35.55 -29.31 -27.14
CA VAL A 139 -34.37 -29.61 -27.97
C VAL A 139 -34.77 -29.46 -29.44
N SER A 140 -34.12 -28.54 -30.17
CA SER A 140 -33.91 -28.51 -31.65
C SER A 140 -33.45 -27.11 -32.05
N VAL A 141 -32.48 -26.82 -32.92
CA VAL A 141 -31.65 -27.56 -33.89
C VAL A 141 -30.55 -26.57 -34.38
N ASN A 142 -29.42 -27.12 -34.87
CA ASN A 142 -28.32 -26.54 -35.67
C ASN A 142 -27.24 -25.70 -34.95
N ASP A 143 -25.96 -26.09 -34.87
CA ASP A 143 -24.98 -26.65 -35.86
C ASP A 143 -24.36 -25.58 -36.79
N ALA A 144 -23.24 -24.99 -36.28
CA ALA A 144 -21.97 -24.61 -36.95
C ALA A 144 -21.95 -23.72 -38.24
N PRO A 145 -20.79 -23.25 -38.74
CA PRO A 145 -19.93 -22.20 -38.16
C PRO A 145 -19.52 -21.13 -39.25
N PRO A 146 -18.32 -20.48 -39.28
CA PRO A 146 -18.17 -19.05 -39.59
C PRO A 146 -17.65 -18.75 -41.02
N ASP A 147 -18.10 -17.67 -41.67
CA ASP A 147 -17.44 -17.20 -42.91
C ASP A 147 -17.67 -15.71 -43.23
N GLN A 148 -16.56 -14.95 -43.12
CA GLN A 148 -16.05 -13.97 -44.08
C GLN A 148 -16.71 -12.61 -44.38
N ALA A 149 -15.79 -11.73 -44.79
CA ALA A 149 -15.89 -10.53 -45.63
C ALA A 149 -16.17 -9.19 -44.89
N GLN A 150 -15.13 -8.38 -44.64
CA GLN A 150 -14.51 -7.43 -45.60
C GLN A 150 -15.49 -6.38 -46.12
N ALA A 151 -15.30 -5.12 -45.69
CA ALA A 151 -14.88 -4.00 -46.56
C ALA A 151 -15.03 -2.65 -45.83
N ALA A 152 -13.91 -1.91 -45.76
CA ALA A 152 -13.86 -0.45 -45.62
C ALA A 152 -14.35 0.23 -46.92
N PRO A 153 -14.20 1.56 -47.18
CA PRO A 153 -13.83 2.70 -46.34
C PRO A 153 -14.74 3.96 -46.55
N GLN A 154 -14.38 5.01 -45.81
CA GLN A 154 -14.55 6.46 -46.02
C GLN A 154 -15.19 6.99 -47.33
N VAL A 155 -15.94 8.10 -47.22
CA VAL A 155 -15.68 9.42 -47.86
C VAL A 155 -16.86 10.39 -47.66
N GLN A 156 -16.54 11.69 -47.62
CA GLN A 156 -17.37 12.88 -47.91
C GLN A 156 -17.86 13.76 -46.73
N GLN A 157 -16.97 14.66 -46.29
CA GLN A 157 -17.30 16.10 -46.14
C GLN A 157 -17.78 16.65 -47.51
N PRO A 158 -18.65 17.67 -47.62
CA PRO A 158 -18.41 19.02 -47.07
C PRO A 158 -19.64 19.84 -46.63
N GLY A 159 -19.43 20.93 -45.89
CA GLY A 159 -20.49 21.85 -45.51
C GLY A 159 -19.98 23.16 -44.91
N PHE A 160 -19.59 24.06 -45.80
CA PHE A 160 -19.35 25.49 -45.58
C PHE A 160 -20.57 26.16 -44.92
N PHE A 161 -20.40 26.83 -43.78
CA PHE A 161 -20.76 28.23 -43.50
C PHE A 161 -20.28 28.65 -42.10
#